data_AF-A0A6C0DNX5-F1
#
_entry.id   AF-A0A6C0DNX5-F1
#
_cell.length_a   1.000
_cell.length_b   1.000
_cell.length_c   1.000
_cell.angle_alpha   90.00
_cell.angle_beta   90.00
_cell.angle_gamma   90.00
#
_symmetry.space_group_name_H-M   'P 1'
#
loop_
_entity.id
_entity.type
_entity.pdbx_description
1 polymer ?
#
loop_
_entity_poly.entity_id
_entity_poly.type
_entity_poly.pdbx_seq_one_letter_code
_entity_poly.pdbx_strand_id
1 'polypeptide(L)'
;MNTFTDTDTCPTFKSPDSLHKMKTTIESMNKYHQIEILKILSKNLCKLNENKSGVYVNLSFVNEDTLKEVDEYIQYTREQEDSIITMEYQKEEFKNAFFLEKEDKDNVTVSYNSLNK
;
A
#
# COMPACT_ATOMS: atom_id res chain seq x y z
N MET A 1 38.83 21.02 23.98
CA MET A 1 37.70 21.26 23.06
C MET A 1 37.44 19.96 22.33
N ASN A 2 36.46 19.17 22.78
CA ASN A 2 36.03 17.98 22.06
C ASN A 2 34.95 18.43 21.06
N THR A 3 35.21 18.26 19.77
CA THR A 3 34.20 18.40 18.73
C THR A 3 33.37 17.11 18.72
N PHE A 4 32.21 17.18 19.36
CA PHE A 4 31.15 16.19 19.25
C PHE A 4 30.58 16.34 17.83
N THR A 5 30.96 15.44 16.92
CA THR A 5 30.24 15.27 15.65
C THR A 5 29.24 14.16 15.87
N ASP A 6 28.09 14.50 16.44
CA ASP A 6 26.87 13.72 16.23
C ASP A 6 26.49 13.90 14.76
N THR A 7 27.06 13.07 13.89
CA THR A 7 26.37 12.78 12.64
C THR A 7 25.30 11.77 13.01
N ASP A 8 24.12 12.29 13.36
CA ASP A 8 22.86 11.56 13.21
C ASP A 8 22.81 11.03 11.77
N THR A 9 23.29 9.81 11.56
CA THR A 9 23.21 9.16 10.25
C THR A 9 21.75 8.80 10.03
N CYS A 10 21.02 9.71 9.40
CA CYS A 10 19.72 9.44 8.79
C CYS A 10 19.86 8.18 7.90
N PRO A 11 18.98 7.17 8.01
CA PRO A 11 19.00 6.02 7.14
C PRO A 11 18.91 6.50 5.69
N THR A 12 19.98 6.35 4.91
CA THR A 12 20.01 6.88 3.56
C THR A 12 19.13 6.02 2.66
N PHE A 13 18.02 6.59 2.18
CA PHE A 13 17.13 5.93 1.21
C PHE A 13 17.83 5.65 -0.14
N LYS A 14 18.98 6.29 -0.38
CA LYS A 14 19.74 6.21 -1.65
C LYS A 14 20.69 5.02 -1.77
N SER A 15 20.64 4.03 -0.88
CA SER A 15 21.40 2.81 -1.12
C SER A 15 20.92 2.12 -2.41
N PRO A 16 21.82 1.55 -3.24
CA PRO A 16 21.42 0.85 -4.47
C PRO A 16 20.40 -0.26 -4.22
N ASP A 17 20.54 -0.98 -3.10
CA ASP A 17 19.64 -2.07 -2.72
C ASP A 17 18.25 -1.56 -2.33
N SER A 18 18.17 -0.46 -1.59
CA SER A 18 16.89 0.17 -1.22
C SER A 18 16.14 0.66 -2.46
N LEU A 19 16.83 1.33 -3.38
CA LEU A 19 16.25 1.80 -4.63
C LEU A 19 15.82 0.63 -5.53
N HIS A 20 16.59 -0.46 -5.56
CA HIS A 20 16.22 -1.66 -6.30
C HIS A 20 14.96 -2.32 -5.73
N LYS A 21 14.86 -2.46 -4.40
CA LYS A 21 13.66 -2.99 -3.73
C LYS A 21 12.42 -2.15 -4.02
N MET A 22 12.57 -0.82 -3.96
CA MET A 22 11.48 0.11 -4.25
C MET A 22 11.02 -0.02 -5.69
N LYS A 23 11.95 -0.01 -6.65
CA LYS A 23 11.67 -0.25 -8.08
C LYS A 23 10.87 -1.54 -8.30
N THR A 24 11.38 -2.67 -7.80
CA THR A 24 10.74 -3.98 -8.00
C THR A 24 9.35 -4.02 -7.37
N THR A 25 9.18 -3.37 -6.21
CA THR A 25 7.87 -3.24 -5.57
C THR A 25 6.91 -2.48 -6.47
N ILE A 26 7.27 -1.29 -6.95
CA ILE A 26 6.43 -0.46 -7.83
C ILE A 26 6.04 -1.22 -9.11
N GLU A 27 6.99 -1.92 -9.74
CA GLU A 27 6.75 -2.69 -10.96
C GLU A 27 5.79 -3.87 -10.74
N SER A 28 5.74 -4.43 -9.53
CA SER A 28 4.81 -5.52 -9.16
C SER A 28 3.39 -5.04 -8.83
N MET A 29 3.21 -3.75 -8.50
CA MET A 29 1.90 -3.20 -8.17
C MET A 29 1.02 -3.09 -9.42
N ASN A 30 -0.30 -3.04 -9.22
CA ASN A 30 -1.24 -2.83 -10.32
C ASN A 30 -1.08 -1.43 -10.94
N LYS A 31 -1.63 -1.27 -12.16
CA LYS A 31 -1.56 -0.03 -12.94
C LYS A 31 -2.09 1.19 -12.18
N TYR A 32 -3.10 1.02 -11.33
CA TYR A 32 -3.67 2.13 -10.56
C TYR A 32 -2.64 2.70 -9.58
N HIS A 33 -2.00 1.86 -8.78
CA HIS A 33 -0.95 2.30 -7.85
C HIS A 33 0.27 2.86 -8.57
N GLN A 34 0.68 2.26 -9.69
CA GLN A 34 1.76 2.80 -10.52
C GLN A 34 1.46 4.23 -11.00
N ILE A 35 0.21 4.54 -11.35
CA ILE A 35 -0.21 5.90 -11.73
C ILE A 35 -0.17 6.86 -10.55
N GLU A 36 -0.62 6.45 -9.36
CA GLU A 36 -0.55 7.30 -8.16
C GLU A 36 0.90 7.61 -7.77
N ILE A 37 1.78 6.61 -7.81
CA ILE A 37 3.22 6.78 -7.57
C ILE A 37 3.83 7.72 -8.61
N LEU A 38 3.43 7.59 -9.89
CA LEU A 38 3.86 8.51 -10.93
C LEU A 38 3.40 9.96 -10.66
N LYS A 39 2.22 10.17 -10.05
CA LYS A 39 1.76 11.50 -9.63
C LYS A 39 2.58 12.08 -8.47
N ILE A 40 3.03 11.24 -7.54
CA ILE A 40 3.96 11.66 -6.47
C ILE A 40 5.28 12.10 -7.10
N LEU A 41 5.83 11.28 -8.00
CA LEU A 41 7.07 11.56 -8.71
C LEU A 41 6.98 12.82 -9.59
N SER A 42 5.85 13.07 -10.26
CA SER A 42 5.69 14.20 -11.18
C SER A 42 5.62 15.57 -10.50
N LYS A 43 5.26 15.62 -9.21
CA LYS A 43 5.27 16.87 -8.42
C LYS A 43 6.68 17.43 -8.26
N ASN A 44 7.67 16.54 -8.18
CA ASN A 44 9.05 16.90 -7.87
C ASN A 44 10.00 16.71 -9.06
N LEU A 45 9.59 15.97 -10.11
CA LEU A 45 10.34 15.81 -11.36
C LEU A 45 9.86 16.78 -12.43
N CYS A 46 10.64 17.83 -12.70
CA CYS A 46 10.27 18.88 -13.67
C CYS A 46 10.15 18.41 -15.14
N LYS A 47 10.68 17.23 -15.50
CA LYS A 47 10.60 16.67 -16.86
C LYS A 47 10.52 15.16 -16.84
N LEU A 48 9.30 14.64 -16.89
CA LEU A 48 9.04 13.23 -17.20
C LEU A 48 9.05 13.06 -18.73
N ASN A 49 9.81 12.08 -19.23
CA ASN A 49 9.83 11.73 -20.64
C ASN A 49 8.86 10.56 -20.87
N GLU A 50 7.68 10.88 -21.40
CA GLU A 50 6.65 9.91 -21.76
C GLU A 50 6.81 9.51 -23.23
N ASN A 51 6.82 8.21 -23.50
CA ASN A 51 6.69 7.65 -24.84
C ASN A 51 5.51 6.67 -24.89
N LYS A 52 5.20 6.10 -26.06
CA LYS A 52 4.08 5.15 -26.22
C LYS A 52 4.17 3.91 -25.30
N SER A 53 5.34 3.62 -24.74
CA SER A 53 5.61 2.50 -23.85
C SER A 53 5.59 2.88 -22.36
N GLY A 54 5.37 4.16 -22.03
CA GLY A 54 5.25 4.65 -20.66
C GLY A 54 6.25 5.75 -20.31
N VAL A 55 6.47 5.93 -19.00
CA VAL A 55 7.39 6.93 -18.44
C VAL A 55 8.59 6.21 -17.83
N TYR A 56 9.79 6.61 -18.23
CA TYR A 56 11.03 6.14 -17.59
C TYR A 56 11.45 7.08 -16.47
N VAL A 57 11.66 6.53 -15.27
CA VAL A 57 12.12 7.28 -14.10
C VAL A 57 13.39 6.64 -13.55
N ASN A 58 14.43 7.45 -13.35
CA ASN A 58 15.64 7.03 -12.66
C ASN A 58 15.57 7.48 -11.18
N LEU A 59 15.32 6.52 -10.28
CA LEU A 59 15.13 6.77 -8.85
C LEU A 59 16.38 7.36 -8.17
N SER A 60 17.59 7.14 -8.71
CA SER A 60 18.83 7.69 -8.14
C SER A 60 18.87 9.23 -8.20
N PHE A 61 18.18 9.83 -9.17
CA PHE A 61 18.06 11.27 -9.34
C PHE A 61 16.88 11.90 -8.59
N VAL A 62 16.02 11.08 -7.98
CA VAL A 62 14.91 11.56 -7.16
C VAL A 62 15.46 12.02 -5.80
N ASN A 63 14.93 13.10 -5.24
CA ASN A 63 15.33 13.57 -3.91
C ASN A 63 14.79 12.63 -2.82
N GLU A 64 15.39 12.67 -1.63
CA GLU A 64 15.00 11.75 -0.55
C GLU A 64 13.57 11.99 -0.06
N ASP A 65 13.10 13.24 -0.03
CA ASP A 65 11.74 13.57 0.38
C ASP A 65 10.68 12.90 -0.52
N THR A 66 10.87 12.93 -1.85
CA THR A 66 9.95 12.24 -2.77
C THR A 66 10.05 10.74 -2.62
N LEU A 67 11.25 10.18 -2.41
CA LEU A 67 11.41 8.74 -2.17
C LEU A 67 10.70 8.31 -0.89
N LYS A 68 10.70 9.16 0.15
CA LYS A 68 9.96 8.94 1.38
C LYS A 68 8.45 8.97 1.15
N GLU A 69 7.94 9.95 0.40
CA GLU A 69 6.51 9.99 0.03
C GLU A 69 6.07 8.74 -0.76
N VAL A 70 6.93 8.25 -1.66
CA VAL A 70 6.67 7.01 -2.41
C VAL A 70 6.67 5.80 -1.47
N ASP A 71 7.61 5.71 -0.54
CA ASP A 71 7.68 4.62 0.43
C ASP A 71 6.48 4.61 1.38
N GLU A 72 6.07 5.78 1.87
CA GLU A 72 4.85 5.96 2.68
C GLU A 72 3.59 5.50 1.93
N TYR A 73 3.49 5.82 0.64
CA TYR A 73 2.38 5.36 -0.20
C TYR A 73 2.40 3.83 -0.38
N ILE A 74 3.57 3.24 -0.65
CA ILE A 74 3.71 1.78 -0.74
C ILE A 74 3.27 1.12 0.56
N GLN A 75 3.70 1.62 1.71
CA GLN A 75 3.32 1.09 3.02
C GLN A 75 1.81 1.20 3.25
N TYR A 76 1.21 2.35 2.92
CA TYR A 76 -0.24 2.55 3.01
C TYR A 76 -1.04 1.55 2.15
N THR A 77 -0.55 1.20 0.95
CA THR A 77 -1.23 0.20 0.11
C THR A 77 -1.18 -1.20 0.69
N ARG A 78 -0.08 -1.58 1.36
CA ARG A 78 0.05 -2.88 2.05
C ARG A 78 -0.89 -2.97 3.24
N GLU A 79 -0.94 -1.92 4.06
CA GLU A 79 -1.84 -1.87 5.21
C GLU A 79 -3.31 -1.97 4.81
N GLN A 80 -3.69 -1.35 3.68
CA GLN A 80 -5.03 -1.52 3.12
C GLN A 80 -5.32 -2.96 2.70
N GLU A 81 -4.37 -3.62 2.03
CA GLU A 81 -4.53 -5.01 1.61
C GLU A 81 -4.69 -5.94 2.80
N ASP A 82 -3.84 -5.79 3.83
CA ASP A 82 -3.92 -6.56 5.08
C ASP A 82 -5.25 -6.32 5.82
N SER A 83 -5.72 -5.07 5.85
CA SER A 83 -7.02 -4.74 6.44
C SER A 83 -8.18 -5.41 5.69
N ILE A 84 -8.13 -5.44 4.35
CA ILE A 84 -9.16 -6.10 3.53
C ILE A 84 -9.16 -7.61 3.79
N ILE A 85 -7.98 -8.24 3.81
CA ILE A 85 -7.84 -9.67 4.11
C ILE A 85 -8.42 -9.99 5.48
N THR A 86 -8.10 -9.17 6.48
CA THR A 86 -8.60 -9.33 7.85
C THR A 86 -10.12 -9.22 7.91
N MET A 87 -10.71 -8.25 7.21
CA MET A 87 -12.18 -8.07 7.15
C MET A 87 -12.87 -9.26 6.47
N GLU A 88 -12.33 -9.77 5.37
CA GLU A 88 -12.90 -10.94 4.70
C GLU A 88 -12.81 -12.20 5.57
N TYR A 89 -11.68 -12.40 6.27
CA TYR A 89 -11.55 -13.49 7.23
C TYR A 89 -12.59 -13.39 8.36
N GLN A 90 -12.76 -12.21 8.98
CA GLN A 90 -13.76 -12.01 10.03
C GLN A 90 -15.19 -12.25 9.54
N LYS A 91 -15.49 -11.85 8.31
CA LYS A 91 -16.79 -12.07 7.67
C LYS A 91 -17.05 -13.56 7.40
N GLU A 92 -16.03 -14.31 7.00
CA GLU A 92 -16.12 -15.76 6.81
C GLU A 92 -16.33 -16.48 8.15
N GLU A 93 -15.55 -16.15 9.18
CA GLU A 93 -15.71 -16.73 10.52
C GLU A 93 -17.10 -16.46 11.11
N PHE A 94 -17.61 -15.23 10.97
CA PHE A 94 -18.97 -14.89 11.40
C PHE A 94 -20.01 -15.72 10.66
N LYS A 95 -19.86 -15.89 9.33
CA LYS A 95 -20.79 -16.70 8.55
C LYS A 95 -20.80 -18.15 9.03
N ASN A 96 -19.62 -18.72 9.28
CA ASN A 96 -19.47 -20.10 9.71
C ASN A 96 -20.09 -20.33 11.10
N ALA A 97 -19.76 -19.49 12.08
CA ALA A 97 -20.24 -19.63 13.46
C ALA A 97 -21.76 -19.43 13.61
N PHE A 98 -22.39 -18.57 12.80
CA PHE A 98 -23.80 -18.22 12.97
C PHE A 98 -24.77 -18.97 12.06
N PHE A 99 -24.34 -19.35 10.85
CA PHE A 99 -25.23 -19.97 9.86
C PHE A 99 -24.89 -21.42 9.53
N LEU A 100 -23.63 -21.86 9.63
CA LEU A 100 -23.25 -23.23 9.27
C LEU A 100 -23.23 -24.17 10.49
N GLU A 101 -22.80 -23.70 11.67
CA GLU A 101 -22.78 -24.55 12.89
C GLU A 101 -24.15 -24.83 13.51
N LYS A 102 -25.22 -24.16 13.03
CA LYS A 102 -26.58 -24.28 13.58
C LYS A 102 -27.55 -25.13 12.75
N GLU A 103 -27.14 -25.66 11.60
CA GLU A 103 -28.02 -26.48 10.77
C GLU A 103 -28.32 -27.86 11.36
N ASP A 104 -27.61 -28.30 12.41
CA ASP A 104 -27.85 -29.61 13.04
C ASP A 104 -28.72 -29.60 14.31
N LYS A 105 -29.19 -28.45 14.81
CA LYS A 105 -30.19 -28.43 15.90
C LYS A 105 -31.16 -27.25 15.80
N ASP A 106 -32.35 -27.59 15.32
CA ASP A 106 -33.64 -26.92 15.54
C ASP A 106 -33.90 -25.60 14.80
N ASN A 107 -34.50 -25.73 13.61
CA ASN A 107 -35.56 -24.89 13.04
C ASN A 107 -35.63 -23.43 13.54
N VAL A 108 -34.80 -22.54 13.00
CA VAL A 108 -34.97 -21.09 13.18
C VAL A 108 -35.50 -20.48 11.89
N THR A 109 -36.82 -20.29 11.83
CA THR A 109 -37.46 -19.39 10.87
C THR A 109 -37.02 -17.96 11.20
N VAL A 110 -36.08 -17.39 10.45
CA VAL A 110 -35.75 -15.96 10.54
C VAL A 110 -36.73 -15.19 9.65
N SER A 111 -37.79 -14.65 10.26
CA SER A 111 -38.67 -13.67 9.63
C SER A 111 -37.97 -12.30 9.62
N TYR A 112 -37.59 -11.84 8.44
CA TYR A 112 -37.15 -10.45 8.25
C TYR A 112 -38.37 -9.54 8.15
N ASN A 113 -38.62 -8.73 9.19
CA ASN A 113 -39.50 -7.58 9.06
C ASN A 113 -38.75 -6.47 8.33
N SER A 114 -39.22 -6.11 7.14
CA SER A 114 -38.85 -4.86 6.46
C SER A 114 -39.15 -3.69 7.38
N LEU A 115 -38.10 -3.07 7.93
CA LEU A 115 -38.20 -1.80 8.64
C LEU A 115 -38.44 -0.70 7.61
N ASN A 116 -39.72 -0.43 7.33
CA ASN A 116 -40.16 0.80 6.70
C ASN A 116 -39.87 1.98 7.63
N LYS A 117 -39.20 3.00 7.11
CA LYS A 117 -39.39 4.38 7.55
C LYS A 117 -39.20 5.34 6.40
#